data_AF-A0A6C0II24-F1
#
_entry.id   AF-A0A6C0II24-F1
#
_cell.length_a   1.000
_cell.length_b   1.000
_cell.length_c   1.000
_cell.angle_alpha   90.00
_cell.angle_beta   90.00
_cell.angle_gamma   90.00
#
_symmetry.space_group_name_H-M   'P 1'
#
loop_
_entity.id
_entity.type
_entity.pdbx_description
1 polymer ?
#
loop_
_entity_poly.entity_id
_entity_poly.type
_entity_poly.pdbx_seq_one_letter_code
_entity_poly.pdbx_strand_id
1 'polypeptide(L)'
;MYRSLLERQQAIKPVLQKLNELRLGPTNFESIKLLYTQLQVYIQTGERSELNIPFPEYNCNIKGVLSGDKNEQVWIKLEHIK
;
A
#
# COMPACT_ATOMS: atom_id res chain seq x y z
N MET A 1 -20.78 -4.18 0.89
CA MET A 1 -20.85 -3.14 -0.17
C MET A 1 -19.41 -2.90 -0.61
N TYR A 2 -19.11 -3.09 -1.89
CA TYR A 2 -17.76 -2.90 -2.41
C TYR A 2 -17.45 -1.42 -2.66
N ARG A 3 -16.19 -1.02 -2.50
CA ARG A 3 -15.71 0.33 -2.81
C ARG A 3 -15.71 0.56 -4.32
N SER A 4 -16.27 1.70 -4.73
CA SER A 4 -16.14 2.20 -6.09
C SER A 4 -14.69 2.53 -6.41
N LEU A 5 -14.34 2.59 -7.69
CA LEU A 5 -12.98 2.93 -8.14
C LEU A 5 -12.49 4.26 -7.56
N LEU A 6 -13.38 5.26 -7.46
CA LEU A 6 -13.12 6.55 -6.81
C LEU A 6 -12.82 6.40 -5.30
N GLU A 7 -13.60 5.59 -4.58
CA GLU A 7 -13.36 5.33 -3.14
C GLU A 7 -12.04 4.58 -2.93
N ARG A 8 -11.67 3.66 -3.84
CA ARG A 8 -10.38 2.96 -3.80
C ARG A 8 -9.21 3.92 -3.99
N GLN A 9 -9.31 4.85 -4.94
CA GLN A 9 -8.31 5.90 -5.13
C GLN A 9 -8.20 6.81 -3.90
N GLN A 10 -9.33 7.20 -3.30
CA GLN A 10 -9.32 8.01 -2.08
C GLN A 10 -8.74 7.27 -0.88
N ALA A 11 -8.99 5.98 -0.74
CA ALA A 11 -8.45 5.15 0.33
C ALA A 11 -6.92 5.03 0.27
N ILE A 12 -6.34 4.96 -0.92
CA ILE A 12 -4.88 4.86 -1.08
C ILE A 12 -4.17 6.22 -1.07
N LYS A 13 -4.88 7.32 -1.27
CA LYS A 13 -4.31 8.68 -1.28
C LYS A 13 -3.49 9.02 -0.02
N PRO A 14 -3.95 8.76 1.22
CA PRO A 14 -3.14 9.02 2.42
C PRO A 14 -1.89 8.14 2.49
N VAL A 15 -1.94 6.91 1.96
CA VAL A 15 -0.76 6.03 1.87
C VAL A 15 0.28 6.65 0.95
N LEU A 16 -0.13 7.06 -0.27
CA LEU A 16 0.77 7.68 -1.24
C LEU A 16 1.39 8.97 -0.70
N GLN A 17 0.61 9.79 0.02
CA GLN A 17 1.14 10.97 0.70
C GLN A 17 2.20 10.61 1.73
N LYS A 18 1.95 9.61 2.59
CA LYS A 18 2.91 9.15 3.61
C LYS A 18 4.24 8.70 2.98
N LEU A 19 4.17 7.95 1.88
CA LEU A 19 5.36 7.48 1.17
C LEU A 19 6.16 8.64 0.59
N ASN A 20 5.46 9.64 0.02
CA ASN A 20 6.07 10.83 -0.54
C ASN A 20 6.72 11.69 0.57
N GLU A 21 6.04 11.86 1.71
CA GLU A 21 6.55 12.55 2.90
C GLU A 21 7.83 11.88 3.44
N LEU A 22 7.86 10.54 3.47
CA LEU A 22 9.02 9.75 3.88
C LEU A 22 10.14 9.76 2.82
N ARG A 23 9.96 10.45 1.69
CA ARG A 23 10.85 10.44 0.51
C ARG A 23 11.20 9.03 0.05
N LEU A 24 10.29 8.09 0.28
CA LEU A 24 10.39 6.72 -0.17
C LEU A 24 9.88 6.67 -1.61
N GLY A 25 10.77 7.02 -2.54
CA GLY A 25 10.47 7.02 -3.97
C GLY A 25 10.61 5.63 -4.58
N PRO A 26 9.76 5.24 -5.54
CA PRO A 26 9.87 3.96 -6.26
C PRO A 26 11.14 3.84 -7.12
N THR A 27 11.87 4.95 -7.31
CA THR A 27 13.13 5.00 -8.05
C THR A 27 14.30 4.41 -7.28
N ASN A 28 14.28 4.58 -5.95
CA ASN A 28 15.40 4.18 -5.10
C ASN A 28 15.16 2.81 -4.45
N PHE A 29 13.89 2.42 -4.29
CA PHE A 29 13.52 1.25 -3.51
C PHE A 29 12.60 0.33 -4.32
N GLU A 30 13.09 -0.88 -4.64
CA GLU A 30 12.27 -1.91 -5.31
C GLU A 30 11.01 -2.26 -4.50
N SER A 31 11.15 -2.29 -3.17
CA SER A 31 10.05 -2.52 -2.22
C SER A 31 8.91 -1.51 -2.41
N ILE A 32 9.24 -0.25 -2.63
CA ILE A 32 8.25 0.80 -2.87
C ILE A 32 7.63 0.64 -4.26
N LYS A 33 8.45 0.32 -5.27
CA LYS A 33 7.95 0.05 -6.62
C LYS A 33 6.90 -1.07 -6.62
N LEU A 34 7.17 -2.17 -5.91
CA LEU A 34 6.22 -3.26 -5.70
C LEU A 34 4.94 -2.80 -5.01
N LEU A 35 5.05 -1.95 -3.99
CA LEU A 35 3.89 -1.41 -3.29
C LEU A 35 3.00 -0.59 -4.24
N TYR A 36 3.60 0.29 -5.07
CA TYR A 36 2.86 1.05 -6.08
C TYR A 36 2.14 0.14 -7.08
N THR A 37 2.80 -0.92 -7.55
CA THR A 37 2.17 -1.91 -8.43
C THR A 37 0.96 -2.56 -7.77
N GLN A 38 1.08 -2.99 -6.50
CA GLN A 38 -0.03 -3.60 -5.76
C GLN A 38 -1.19 -2.62 -5.52
N LEU A 39 -0.89 -1.35 -5.21
CA LEU A 39 -1.91 -0.29 -5.09
C LEU A 39 -2.67 -0.09 -6.40
N GLN A 40 -1.98 -0.09 -7.54
CA GLN A 40 -2.60 0.03 -8.85
C GLN A 40 -3.48 -1.18 -9.18
N VAL A 41 -3.01 -2.39 -8.89
CA VAL A 41 -3.78 -3.63 -9.05
C VAL A 41 -5.06 -3.56 -8.22
N TYR A 42 -4.98 -3.13 -6.96
CA TYR A 42 -6.13 -2.93 -6.08
C TYR A 42 -7.14 -1.91 -6.65
N ILE A 43 -6.66 -0.79 -7.20
CA ILE A 43 -7.57 0.19 -7.83
C ILE A 43 -8.31 -0.42 -9.02
N GLN A 44 -7.64 -1.25 -9.82
CA GLN A 44 -8.24 -1.85 -11.01
C GLN A 44 -9.18 -3.01 -10.67
N THR A 45 -8.70 -4.01 -9.94
CA THR A 45 -9.46 -5.22 -9.58
C THR A 45 -10.51 -4.96 -8.50
N GLY A 46 -10.12 -4.20 -7.46
CA GLY A 46 -10.96 -4.00 -6.28
C GLY A 46 -11.04 -5.23 -5.37
N GLU A 47 -10.16 -6.20 -5.58
CA GLU A 47 -10.05 -7.37 -4.72
C GLU A 47 -9.25 -7.06 -3.45
N ARG A 48 -9.49 -7.86 -2.41
CA ARG A 48 -8.73 -7.80 -1.17
C ARG A 48 -7.33 -8.35 -1.43
N SER A 49 -6.32 -7.50 -1.28
CA SER A 49 -4.91 -7.90 -1.39
C SER A 49 -4.15 -7.60 -0.10
N GLU A 50 -3.39 -8.58 0.36
CA GLU A 50 -2.51 -8.44 1.51
C GLU A 50 -1.11 -8.07 1.02
N LEU A 51 -0.60 -6.96 1.52
CA LEU A 51 0.74 -6.48 1.24
C LEU A 51 1.71 -7.07 2.27
N ASN A 52 2.72 -7.78 1.78
CA ASN A 52 3.85 -8.23 2.58
C ASN A 52 5.10 -8.09 1.72
N ILE A 53 5.73 -6.92 1.81
CA ILE A 53 6.89 -6.58 0.99
C ILE A 53 8.09 -6.43 1.93
N PRO A 54 9.15 -7.23 1.76
CA PRO A 54 10.35 -7.06 2.54
C PRO A 54 11.02 -5.74 2.16
N PHE A 55 11.41 -4.94 3.15
CA PHE A 55 12.10 -3.66 2.94
C PHE A 55 13.48 -3.64 3.62
N PRO A 56 14.43 -4.40 3.06
CA PRO A 56 15.74 -4.64 3.68
C PRO A 56 16.55 -3.36 3.88
N GLU A 57 16.40 -2.38 2.97
CA GLU A 57 17.11 -1.09 3.02
C GLU A 57 16.87 -0.30 4.32
N TYR A 58 15.70 -0.48 4.94
CA TYR A 58 15.33 0.14 6.21
C TYR A 58 15.29 -0.85 7.37
N ASN A 59 15.73 -2.10 7.15
CA ASN A 59 15.57 -3.21 8.09
C ASN A 59 14.10 -3.35 8.57
N CYS A 60 13.16 -3.12 7.66
CA CYS A 60 11.72 -3.11 7.91
C CYS A 60 11.00 -4.02 6.92
N ASN A 61 9.76 -4.35 7.21
CA ASN A 61 8.82 -4.97 6.27
C ASN A 61 7.61 -4.06 6.10
N ILE A 62 7.19 -3.86 4.86
CA ILE A 62 5.97 -3.13 4.56
C ILE A 62 4.82 -4.14 4.60
N LYS A 63 3.99 -4.02 5.62
CA LYS A 63 2.79 -4.85 5.78
C LYS A 63 1.57 -3.98 5.58
N GLY A 64 0.55 -4.52 4.95
CA GLY A 64 -0.70 -3.79 4.78
C GLY A 64 -1.81 -4.66 4.26
N VAL A 65 -3.02 -4.12 4.32
CA VAL A 65 -4.21 -4.75 3.77
C VAL A 65 -4.91 -3.74 2.88
N LEU A 66 -5.07 -4.09 1.61
CA LEU A 66 -5.83 -3.34 0.63
C LEU A 66 -7.18 -4.03 0.47
N SER A 67 -8.16 -3.67 1.30
CA SER A 67 -9.46 -4.31 1.24
C SER A 67 -10.42 -3.52 0.36
N GLY A 68 -11.09 -4.21 -0.56
CA GLY A 68 -12.11 -3.62 -1.44
C GLY A 68 -13.44 -3.37 -0.75
N ASP A 69 -13.64 -3.92 0.45
CA ASP A 69 -14.88 -3.77 1.19
C ASP A 69 -14.91 -2.47 2.01
N LYS A 70 -16.09 -1.86 2.14
CA LYS A 70 -16.25 -0.64 2.95
C LYS A 70 -16.11 -0.91 4.44
N ASN A 71 -16.35 -2.15 4.89
CA ASN A 71 -16.24 -2.54 6.30
C ASN A 71 -14.78 -2.75 6.74
N GLU A 72 -13.87 -3.02 5.81
CA GLU A 72 -12.48 -3.30 6.12
C GLU A 72 -11.59 -2.10 5.79
N GLN A 73 -10.80 -1.67 6.77
CA GLN A 73 -9.96 -0.49 6.65
C GLN A 73 -8.74 -0.82 5.79
N VAL A 74 -8.41 0.06 4.85
CA VAL A 74 -7.14 -0.01 4.13
C VAL A 74 -6.07 0.61 5.02
N TRP A 75 -5.04 -0.16 5.32
CA TRP A 75 -3.94 0.31 6.14
C TRP A 75 -2.62 -0.29 5.65
N ILE A 76 -1.56 0.50 5.79
CA ILE A 76 -0.18 0.10 5.51
C ILE A 76 0.65 0.54 6.71
N LYS A 77 1.51 -0.36 7.18
CA LYS A 77 2.45 -0.14 8.26
C LYS A 77 3.85 -0.59 7.85
N LEU A 78 4.83 0.09 8.42
CA LEU A 78 6.22 -0.31 8.37
C LEU A 78 6.52 -1.05 9.68
N GLU A 79 6.90 -2.31 9.59
CA GLU A 79 7.22 -3.15 10.75
C GLU A 79 8.72 -3.42 10.75
N HIS A 80 9.44 -2.87 11.73
CA HIS A 80 10.88 -3.09 11.88
C HIS A 80 11.16 -4.56 12.21
N ILE A 81 12.15 -5.13 11.53
CA ILE A 81 12.67 -6.47 11.83
C ILE A 81 13.67 -6.29 12.98
N LYS A 82 13.32 -6.82 14.15
CA LYS A 82 14.15 -6.79 15.37
C LYS A 82 15.36 -7.72 15.26
#